data_AF-A0A6V8H2H2-F1
#
_entry.id   AF-A0A6V8H2H2-F1
#
_cell.length_a   1.000
_cell.length_b   1.000
_cell.length_c   1.000
_cell.angle_alpha   90.00
_cell.angle_beta   90.00
_cell.angle_gamma   90.00
#
_symmetry.space_group_name_H-M   'P 1'
#
loop_
_entity.id
_entity.type
_entity.pdbx_description
1 polymer ?
#
loop_
_entity_poly.entity_id
_entity_poly.type
_entity_poly.pdbx_seq_one_letter_code
_entity_poly.pdbx_strand_id
1 'polypeptide(L)'
;MDAAITKACDAALAKSARLLVDAEEQAVQPGIDDWVMRYQKYCNSQSPGHATMYLTYQAYLKSTPATIAKHLAMAERDGYTLGVKLVRGAYMKIEPRHIIWDVKEDTDACYDGVVEALLTRRYNDMLRPAPESLNKEQVPSVNAIIATHNRDSVQKAHQIRVQQAVNNEPRIELAYAQLQGMADEISCELIQGFSDDKTTAIEQPNVYKLLTWGSVQECMGFLYRRALENTEAVTRTKDSRSAMYAELWRRITRQN
;
A
#
# COMPACT_ATOMS: atom_id res chain seq x y z
N MET A 1 -10.70 19.65 16.62
CA MET A 1 -10.32 18.59 15.65
C MET A 1 -10.07 17.28 16.38
N ASP A 2 -9.18 17.26 17.37
CA ASP A 2 -8.81 16.05 18.13
C ASP A 2 -9.97 15.21 18.65
N ALA A 3 -11.00 15.82 19.27
CA ALA A 3 -12.15 15.09 19.79
C ALA A 3 -12.93 14.31 18.70
N ALA A 4 -13.06 14.87 17.50
CA ALA A 4 -13.75 14.19 16.39
C ALA A 4 -12.94 12.99 15.88
N ILE A 5 -11.62 13.09 15.95
CA ILE A 5 -10.69 12.10 15.43
C ILE A 5 -10.56 10.96 16.43
N THR A 6 -10.43 11.25 17.72
CA THR A 6 -10.52 10.24 18.77
C THR A 6 -11.83 9.47 18.67
N LYS A 7 -12.96 10.16 18.46
CA LYS A 7 -14.25 9.49 18.24
C LYS A 7 -14.24 8.57 17.01
N ALA A 8 -13.57 8.96 15.92
CA ALA A 8 -13.41 8.11 14.74
C ALA A 8 -12.51 6.90 15.01
N CYS A 9 -11.40 7.10 15.74
CA CYS A 9 -10.51 6.04 16.20
C CYS A 9 -11.24 5.01 17.07
N ASP A 10 -11.98 5.48 18.08
CA ASP A 10 -12.75 4.61 18.99
C ASP A 10 -13.82 3.82 18.22
N ALA A 11 -14.52 4.46 17.29
CA ALA A 11 -15.50 3.80 16.44
C ALA A 11 -14.86 2.76 15.50
N ALA A 12 -13.64 3.03 15.00
CA ALA A 12 -12.91 2.09 14.15
C ALA A 12 -12.44 0.87 14.95
N LEU A 13 -11.89 1.08 16.15
CA LEU A 13 -11.49 0.02 17.08
C LEU A 13 -12.69 -0.87 17.45
N ALA A 14 -13.81 -0.26 17.85
CA ALA A 14 -15.01 -0.99 18.24
C ALA A 14 -15.64 -1.82 17.10
N LYS A 15 -15.38 -1.45 15.85
CA LYS A 15 -15.91 -2.13 14.65
C LYS A 15 -14.87 -2.97 13.91
N SER A 16 -13.64 -3.08 14.43
CA SER A 16 -12.51 -3.68 13.73
C SER A 16 -12.31 -3.12 12.31
N ALA A 17 -12.60 -1.83 12.12
CA ALA A 17 -12.43 -1.13 10.86
C ALA A 17 -11.03 -0.52 10.78
N ARG A 18 -10.48 -0.43 9.57
CA ARG A 18 -9.17 0.22 9.33
C ARG A 18 -9.36 1.68 8.92
N LEU A 19 -8.54 2.57 9.47
CA LEU A 19 -8.46 3.98 9.11
C LEU A 19 -7.22 4.22 8.25
N LEU A 20 -7.43 4.67 7.02
CA LEU A 20 -6.35 4.94 6.07
C LEU A 20 -6.26 6.44 5.89
N VAL A 21 -5.18 7.05 6.38
CA VAL A 21 -4.96 8.49 6.20
C VAL A 21 -4.17 8.70 4.92
N ASP A 22 -4.75 9.46 4.00
CA ASP A 22 -4.13 9.77 2.71
C ASP A 22 -2.91 10.67 2.90
N ALA A 23 -1.96 10.51 1.98
CA ALA A 23 -0.84 11.42 1.84
C ALA A 23 -1.20 12.51 0.82
N GLU A 24 -0.72 13.71 1.08
CA GLU A 24 -0.94 14.90 0.24
C GLU A 24 0.41 15.44 -0.27
N GLU A 25 0.50 16.73 -0.59
CA GLU A 25 1.76 17.34 -1.01
C GLU A 25 2.79 17.35 0.12
N GLN A 26 4.08 17.26 -0.24
CA GLN A 26 5.18 17.24 0.73
C GLN A 26 5.23 18.51 1.59
N ALA A 27 4.67 19.62 1.12
CA ALA A 27 4.57 20.86 1.88
C ALA A 27 3.73 20.71 3.17
N VAL A 28 2.74 19.82 3.18
CA VAL A 28 1.85 19.57 4.33
C VAL A 28 2.08 18.22 5.00
N GLN A 29 2.71 17.28 4.27
CA GLN A 29 2.89 15.89 4.71
C GLN A 29 3.54 15.75 6.10
N PRO A 30 4.57 16.52 6.51
CA PRO A 30 5.14 16.40 7.85
C PRO A 30 4.13 16.63 8.99
N GLY A 31 3.19 17.56 8.80
CA GLY A 31 2.14 17.81 9.78
C GLY A 31 1.12 16.67 9.84
N ILE A 32 0.81 16.07 8.69
CA ILE A 32 -0.04 14.87 8.60
C ILE A 32 0.67 13.70 9.29
N ASP A 33 1.95 13.47 8.99
CA ASP A 33 2.76 12.38 9.55
C ASP A 33 2.79 12.44 11.08
N ASP A 34 3.15 13.59 11.66
CA ASP A 34 3.22 13.77 13.12
C ASP A 34 1.86 13.50 13.79
N TRP A 35 0.78 13.96 13.15
CA TRP A 35 -0.58 13.77 13.63
C TRP A 35 -0.99 12.30 13.54
N VAL A 36 -0.78 11.64 12.39
CA VAL A 36 -1.10 10.22 12.21
C VAL A 36 -0.27 9.35 13.14
N MET A 37 1.02 9.65 13.35
CA MET A 37 1.87 8.86 14.25
C MET A 37 1.35 8.88 15.70
N ARG A 38 0.83 10.03 16.17
CA ARG A 38 0.15 10.13 17.47
C ARG A 38 -1.06 9.20 17.56
N TYR A 39 -1.92 9.20 16.54
CA TYR A 39 -3.14 8.39 16.55
C TYR A 39 -2.90 6.91 16.22
N GLN A 40 -1.87 6.58 15.45
CA GLN A 40 -1.42 5.20 15.28
C GLN A 40 -0.95 4.62 16.60
N LYS A 41 -0.17 5.37 17.39
CA LYS A 41 0.17 4.93 18.74
C LYS A 41 -1.08 4.71 19.58
N TYR A 42 -2.03 5.65 19.58
CA TYR A 42 -3.28 5.51 20.33
C TYR A 42 -4.10 4.27 19.92
N CYS A 43 -4.32 4.06 18.63
CA CYS A 43 -5.13 2.95 18.12
C CYS A 43 -4.40 1.61 18.21
N ASN A 44 -3.19 1.54 17.65
CA ASN A 44 -2.51 0.27 17.41
C ASN A 44 -1.88 -0.30 18.68
N SER A 45 -1.65 0.50 19.73
CA SER A 45 -1.25 -0.02 21.05
C SER A 45 -2.34 -0.86 21.73
N GLN A 46 -3.60 -0.71 21.31
CA GLN A 46 -4.74 -1.45 21.88
C GLN A 46 -4.92 -2.83 21.22
N SER A 47 -4.16 -3.15 20.16
CA SER A 47 -4.26 -4.42 19.43
C SER A 47 -2.88 -4.90 18.99
N PRO A 48 -2.08 -5.50 19.90
CA PRO A 48 -0.75 -5.98 19.57
C PRO A 48 -0.73 -6.90 18.35
N GLY A 49 0.14 -6.63 17.38
CA GLY A 49 0.25 -7.39 16.13
C GLY A 49 -0.68 -6.91 15.00
N HIS A 50 -1.64 -6.02 15.31
CA HIS A 50 -2.62 -5.50 14.37
C HIS A 50 -2.56 -3.98 14.27
N ALA A 51 -2.62 -3.45 13.05
CA ALA A 51 -2.76 -2.03 12.80
C ALA A 51 -4.21 -1.69 12.43
N THR A 52 -4.79 -0.75 13.18
CA THR A 52 -6.09 -0.14 12.91
C THR A 52 -5.92 1.11 12.06
N MET A 53 -4.96 1.97 12.40
CA MET A 53 -4.65 3.17 11.63
C MET A 53 -3.38 2.97 10.81
N TYR A 54 -3.41 3.46 9.57
CA TYR A 54 -2.33 3.39 8.59
C TYR A 54 -2.00 4.78 8.06
N LEU A 55 -0.70 5.10 8.07
CA LEU A 55 -0.15 6.26 7.37
C LEU A 55 0.17 5.89 5.91
N THR A 56 -0.19 6.76 4.97
CA THR A 56 0.19 6.60 3.57
C THR A 56 1.60 7.16 3.32
N TYR A 57 2.49 6.36 2.75
CA TYR A 57 3.84 6.73 2.34
C TYR A 57 3.95 6.71 0.82
N GLN A 58 4.72 7.65 0.27
CA GLN A 58 4.79 7.84 -1.18
C GLN A 58 6.20 7.52 -1.71
N ALA A 59 6.37 6.40 -2.39
CA ALA A 59 7.68 5.86 -2.81
C ALA A 59 8.43 6.72 -3.85
N TYR A 60 7.76 7.64 -4.52
CA TYR A 60 8.39 8.59 -5.43
C TYR A 60 9.34 9.59 -4.74
N LEU A 61 9.20 9.78 -3.43
CA LEU A 61 10.08 10.66 -2.64
C LEU A 61 11.35 9.89 -2.24
N LYS A 62 12.51 10.51 -2.47
CA LYS A 62 13.82 9.98 -2.07
C LYS A 62 13.94 9.76 -0.56
N SER A 63 13.16 10.51 0.24
CA SER A 63 13.16 10.43 1.71
C SER A 63 12.30 9.29 2.28
N THR A 64 11.39 8.71 1.51
CA THR A 64 10.37 7.78 2.03
C THR A 64 10.95 6.58 2.80
N PRO A 65 12.01 5.88 2.32
CA PRO A 65 12.57 4.79 3.09
C PRO A 65 13.11 5.22 4.46
N ALA A 66 13.76 6.38 4.53
CA ALA A 66 14.26 6.93 5.80
C ALA A 66 13.12 7.32 6.75
N THR A 67 12.03 7.90 6.22
CA THR A 67 10.84 8.22 7.02
C THR A 67 10.19 6.95 7.59
N ILE A 68 10.03 5.90 6.77
CA ILE A 68 9.48 4.62 7.22
C ILE A 68 10.39 4.01 8.30
N ALA A 69 11.71 4.03 8.12
CA ALA A 69 12.66 3.51 9.10
C ALA A 69 12.57 4.23 10.45
N LYS A 70 12.47 5.56 10.44
CA LYS A 70 12.25 6.38 11.65
C LYS A 70 10.95 5.99 12.34
N HIS A 71 9.85 5.88 11.59
CA HIS A 71 8.54 5.53 12.16
C HIS A 71 8.49 4.08 12.69
N LEU A 72 9.21 3.15 12.05
CA LEU A 72 9.41 1.78 12.55
C LEU A 72 10.14 1.79 13.88
N ALA A 73 11.25 2.55 14.01
CA ALA A 73 11.99 2.67 15.26
C ALA A 73 11.15 3.31 16.37
N MET A 74 10.35 4.34 16.04
CA MET A 74 9.39 4.94 16.98
C MET A 74 8.36 3.92 17.47
N ALA A 75 7.78 3.13 16.56
CA ALA A 75 6.79 2.11 16.90
C ALA A 75 7.39 0.97 17.73
N GLU A 76 8.63 0.57 17.43
CA GLU A 76 9.39 -0.42 18.22
C GLU A 76 9.63 0.06 19.64
N ARG A 77 10.14 1.28 19.81
CA ARG A 77 10.41 1.89 21.12
C ARG A 77 9.15 2.04 21.96
N ASP A 78 8.05 2.43 21.32
CA ASP A 78 6.78 2.73 21.99
C ASP A 78 5.85 1.51 22.10
N GLY A 79 6.22 0.36 21.53
CA GLY A 79 5.57 -0.93 21.73
C GLY A 79 4.27 -1.17 20.95
N TYR A 80 4.13 -0.64 19.73
CA TYR A 80 2.92 -0.84 18.90
C TYR A 80 3.23 -1.29 17.46
N THR A 81 2.23 -1.85 16.77
CA THR A 81 2.36 -2.25 15.36
C THR A 81 2.19 -1.04 14.44
N LEU A 82 3.20 -0.76 13.60
CA LEU A 82 3.12 0.33 12.62
C LEU A 82 2.15 -0.04 11.49
N GLY A 83 1.23 0.87 11.14
CA GLY A 83 0.41 0.74 9.93
C GLY A 83 1.04 1.47 8.76
N VAL A 84 1.37 0.75 7.70
CA VAL A 84 1.96 1.33 6.48
C VAL A 84 1.02 1.12 5.30
N LYS A 85 0.57 2.20 4.66
CA LYS A 85 -0.02 2.15 3.32
C LYS A 85 1.02 2.68 2.32
N LEU A 86 1.56 1.86 1.45
CA LEU A 86 2.55 2.29 0.47
C LEU A 86 1.90 2.53 -0.88
N VAL A 87 2.13 3.72 -1.45
CA VAL A 87 1.78 4.09 -2.83
C VAL A 87 3.05 4.55 -3.56
N ARG A 88 2.99 4.66 -4.89
CA ARG A 88 4.04 5.40 -5.62
C ARG A 88 3.96 6.91 -5.33
N GLY A 89 2.77 7.48 -5.42
CA GLY A 89 2.51 8.91 -5.20
C GLY A 89 1.56 9.46 -6.26
N ALA A 90 0.93 10.60 -5.96
CA ALA A 90 -0.05 11.23 -6.87
C ALA A 90 0.27 12.71 -7.18
N TYR A 91 1.34 13.26 -6.58
CA TYR A 91 1.66 14.70 -6.63
C TYR A 91 2.99 14.99 -7.36
N MET A 92 3.61 13.99 -8.01
CA MET A 92 4.86 14.08 -8.79
C MET A 92 4.99 15.33 -9.67
N LYS A 93 3.89 15.78 -10.27
CA LYS A 93 3.88 16.91 -11.23
C LYS A 93 4.02 18.28 -10.56
N ILE A 94 3.72 18.38 -9.27
CA ILE A 94 3.72 19.64 -8.53
C ILE A 94 4.81 19.69 -7.46
N GLU A 95 5.39 18.55 -7.10
CA GLU A 95 6.49 18.50 -6.14
C GLU A 95 7.79 19.12 -6.70
N PRO A 96 8.65 19.67 -5.82
CA PRO A 96 9.99 20.08 -6.19
C PRO A 96 10.78 18.91 -6.82
N ARG A 97 11.37 19.11 -7.99
CA ARG A 97 12.01 18.02 -8.74
C ARG A 97 13.10 17.26 -7.97
N HIS A 98 13.83 17.97 -7.10
CA HIS A 98 15.00 17.43 -6.40
C HIS A 98 14.66 16.46 -5.26
N ILE A 99 13.41 16.44 -4.77
CA ILE A 99 12.99 15.54 -3.68
C ILE A 99 12.44 14.20 -4.20
N ILE A 100 12.13 14.12 -5.50
CA ILE A 100 11.61 12.93 -6.16
C ILE A 100 12.70 12.20 -6.95
N TRP A 101 12.55 10.89 -7.14
CA TRP A 101 13.46 10.07 -7.95
C TRP A 101 13.61 10.58 -9.38
N ASP A 102 14.79 10.39 -9.98
CA ASP A 102 15.12 10.98 -11.28
C ASP A 102 14.44 10.24 -12.44
N VAL A 103 14.22 8.94 -12.29
CA VAL A 103 13.47 8.15 -13.27
C VAL A 103 12.41 7.30 -12.60
N LYS A 104 11.46 6.81 -13.39
CA LYS A 104 10.33 6.00 -12.90
C LYS A 104 10.83 4.68 -12.31
N GLU A 105 11.87 4.11 -12.91
CA GLU A 105 12.47 2.83 -12.54
C GLU A 105 13.01 2.89 -11.10
N ASP A 106 13.55 4.03 -10.68
CA ASP A 106 14.01 4.24 -9.30
C ASP A 106 12.84 4.31 -8.31
N THR A 107 11.71 4.91 -8.71
CA THR A 107 10.49 4.88 -7.90
C THR A 107 9.94 3.46 -7.78
N ASP A 108 9.98 2.69 -8.86
CA ASP A 108 9.57 1.28 -8.87
C ASP A 108 10.49 0.43 -7.99
N ALA A 109 11.81 0.62 -8.08
CA ALA A 109 12.79 -0.05 -7.24
C ALA A 109 12.62 0.33 -5.76
N CYS A 110 12.36 1.60 -5.46
CA CYS A 110 12.05 2.06 -4.11
C CYS A 110 10.78 1.39 -3.57
N TYR A 111 9.70 1.37 -4.36
CA TYR A 111 8.45 0.76 -3.96
C TYR A 111 8.64 -0.73 -3.68
N ASP A 112 9.19 -1.48 -4.64
CA ASP A 112 9.35 -2.94 -4.53
C ASP A 112 10.31 -3.33 -3.40
N GLY A 113 11.42 -2.59 -3.24
CA GLY A 113 12.40 -2.84 -2.17
C GLY A 113 11.84 -2.55 -0.78
N VAL A 114 11.02 -1.51 -0.61
CA VAL A 114 10.33 -1.26 0.67
C VAL A 114 9.30 -2.37 0.94
N VAL A 115 8.51 -2.78 -0.05
CA VAL A 115 7.53 -3.86 0.12
C VAL A 115 8.23 -5.15 0.55
N GLU A 116 9.31 -5.55 -0.13
CA GLU A 116 10.08 -6.73 0.24
C GLU A 116 10.57 -6.68 1.69
N ALA A 117 11.16 -5.56 2.11
CA ALA A 117 11.67 -5.41 3.46
C ALA A 117 10.58 -5.54 4.53
N LEU A 118 9.40 -4.93 4.28
CA LEU A 118 8.26 -5.02 5.19
C LEU A 118 7.68 -6.44 5.25
N LEU A 119 7.50 -7.11 4.11
CA LEU A 119 6.94 -8.46 4.05
C LEU A 119 7.85 -9.51 4.69
N THR A 120 9.14 -9.46 4.37
CA THR A 120 10.14 -10.39 4.90
C THR A 120 10.57 -10.03 6.33
N ARG A 121 10.14 -8.86 6.82
CA ARG A 121 10.55 -8.25 8.09
C ARG A 121 12.07 -8.14 8.25
N ARG A 122 12.79 -7.92 7.16
CA ARG A 122 14.25 -7.77 7.13
C ARG A 122 14.62 -6.49 6.40
N TYR A 123 15.53 -5.72 6.98
CA TYR A 123 16.07 -4.55 6.29
C TYR A 123 16.85 -4.99 5.04
N ASN A 124 16.89 -4.13 4.03
CA ASN A 124 17.62 -4.35 2.78
C ASN A 124 18.29 -3.05 2.34
N ASP A 125 18.81 -3.00 1.11
CA ASP A 125 19.48 -1.80 0.61
C ASP A 125 18.57 -0.59 0.49
N MET A 126 17.27 -0.80 0.26
CA MET A 126 16.29 0.26 0.10
C MET A 126 15.76 0.76 1.45
N LEU A 127 15.32 -0.15 2.32
CA LEU A 127 14.87 0.15 3.67
C LEU A 127 15.94 -0.26 4.67
N ARG A 128 16.72 0.71 5.14
CA ARG A 128 17.78 0.53 6.14
C ARG A 128 17.27 0.93 7.54
N PRO A 129 17.80 0.34 8.62
CA PRO A 129 17.40 0.73 9.98
C PRO A 129 17.73 2.18 10.26
N ALA A 130 16.88 2.84 11.05
CA ALA A 130 17.19 4.17 11.56
C ALA A 130 18.29 4.10 12.63
N PRO A 131 19.06 5.17 12.86
CA PRO A 131 20.06 5.21 13.92
C PRO A 131 19.51 4.82 15.29
N GLU A 132 18.27 5.20 15.57
CA GLU A 132 17.53 4.96 16.81
C GLU A 132 16.80 3.60 16.88
N SER A 133 16.89 2.75 15.86
CA SER A 133 16.30 1.39 15.89
C SER A 133 16.93 0.55 17.00
N LEU A 134 16.10 -0.16 17.77
CA LEU A 134 16.57 -1.06 18.84
C LEU A 134 17.15 -2.34 18.24
N ASN A 135 16.53 -2.84 17.18
CA ASN A 135 17.04 -3.94 16.36
C ASN A 135 17.42 -3.44 14.95
N LYS A 136 18.69 -3.59 14.57
CA LYS A 136 19.20 -3.18 13.25
C LYS A 136 19.14 -4.27 12.19
N GLU A 137 18.83 -5.49 12.58
CA GLU A 137 18.77 -6.65 11.68
C GLU A 137 17.34 -6.92 11.22
N GLN A 138 16.35 -6.69 12.09
CA GLN A 138 14.96 -7.04 11.85
C GLN A 138 14.04 -5.82 11.83
N VAL A 139 13.11 -5.81 10.87
CA VAL A 139 12.02 -4.83 10.85
C VAL A 139 11.03 -5.15 11.99
N PRO A 140 10.66 -4.15 12.81
CA PRO A 140 9.76 -4.34 13.95
C PRO A 140 8.33 -4.69 13.50
N SER A 141 7.40 -4.75 14.46
CA SER A 141 6.00 -5.11 14.18
C SER A 141 5.35 -4.09 13.23
N VAL A 142 4.90 -4.57 12.07
CA VAL A 142 4.32 -3.74 11.01
C VAL A 142 3.20 -4.51 10.31
N ASN A 143 2.19 -3.80 9.84
CA ASN A 143 1.21 -4.30 8.87
C ASN A 143 1.17 -3.36 7.67
N ALA A 144 0.90 -3.93 6.49
CA ALA A 144 1.04 -3.21 5.23
C ALA A 144 -0.21 -3.27 4.37
N ILE A 145 -0.51 -2.15 3.71
CA ILE A 145 -1.39 -2.06 2.56
C ILE A 145 -0.54 -1.60 1.38
N ILE A 146 -0.42 -2.43 0.36
CA ILE A 146 0.35 -2.10 -0.85
C ILE A 146 -0.62 -1.68 -1.95
N ALA A 147 -0.55 -0.41 -2.36
CA ALA A 147 -1.48 0.18 -3.29
C ALA A 147 -0.82 0.41 -4.66
N THR A 148 -1.15 -0.45 -5.63
CA THR A 148 -0.48 -0.46 -6.93
C THR A 148 -1.35 -1.09 -8.03
N HIS A 149 -1.31 -0.49 -9.22
CA HIS A 149 -1.80 -1.07 -10.48
C HIS A 149 -0.66 -1.58 -11.37
N ASN A 150 0.56 -1.68 -10.84
CA ASN A 150 1.66 -2.35 -11.53
C ASN A 150 1.58 -3.85 -11.22
N ARG A 151 1.33 -4.65 -12.26
CA ARG A 151 1.19 -6.11 -12.18
C ARG A 151 2.47 -6.77 -11.65
N ASP A 152 3.64 -6.33 -12.09
CA ASP A 152 4.92 -6.90 -11.69
C ASP A 152 5.17 -6.69 -10.18
N SER A 153 4.91 -5.48 -9.66
CA SER A 153 5.00 -5.20 -8.22
C SER A 153 4.05 -6.09 -7.40
N VAL A 154 2.83 -6.32 -7.92
CA VAL A 154 1.86 -7.22 -7.27
C VAL A 154 2.36 -8.66 -7.28
N GLN A 155 2.87 -9.14 -8.40
CA GLN A 155 3.41 -10.50 -8.54
C GLN A 155 4.60 -10.72 -7.62
N LYS A 156 5.55 -9.79 -7.55
CA LYS A 156 6.70 -9.88 -6.62
C LYS A 156 6.24 -10.02 -5.17
N ALA A 157 5.32 -9.16 -4.72
CA ALA A 157 4.78 -9.23 -3.36
C ALA A 157 4.04 -10.55 -3.09
N HIS A 158 3.26 -11.01 -4.06
CA HIS A 158 2.52 -12.28 -3.93
C HIS A 158 3.45 -13.49 -3.91
N GLN A 159 4.51 -13.51 -4.72
CA GLN A 159 5.52 -14.58 -4.70
C GLN A 159 6.20 -14.68 -3.34
N ILE A 160 6.56 -13.55 -2.70
CA ILE A 160 7.10 -13.54 -1.34
C ILE A 160 6.09 -14.19 -0.37
N ARG A 161 4.81 -13.84 -0.47
CA ARG A 161 3.74 -14.41 0.38
C ARG A 161 3.55 -15.91 0.20
N VAL A 162 3.55 -16.39 -1.04
CA VAL A 162 3.48 -17.82 -1.36
C VAL A 162 4.69 -18.55 -0.78
N GLN A 163 5.89 -18.01 -0.96
CA GLN A 163 7.11 -18.63 -0.41
C GLN A 163 7.07 -18.69 1.13
N GLN A 164 6.64 -17.62 1.79
CA GLN A 164 6.44 -17.59 3.24
C GLN A 164 5.43 -18.63 3.69
N ALA A 165 4.32 -18.80 2.95
CA ALA A 165 3.30 -19.77 3.27
C ALA A 165 3.80 -21.22 3.11
N VAL A 166 4.56 -21.50 2.05
CA VAL A 166 5.20 -22.81 1.81
C VAL A 166 6.22 -23.15 2.89
N ASN A 167 7.02 -22.16 3.32
CA ASN A 167 8.06 -22.35 4.33
C ASN A 167 7.54 -22.22 5.79
N ASN A 168 6.26 -21.93 5.98
CA ASN A 168 5.67 -21.60 7.28
C ASN A 168 6.42 -20.47 8.02
N GLU A 169 6.85 -19.44 7.27
CA GLU A 169 7.53 -18.27 7.82
C GLU A 169 6.53 -17.32 8.51
N PRO A 170 6.98 -16.52 9.49
CA PRO A 170 6.15 -15.47 10.10
C PRO A 170 5.67 -14.47 9.06
N ARG A 171 4.41 -14.05 9.19
CA ARG A 171 3.69 -13.24 8.20
C ARG A 171 3.08 -12.02 8.86
N ILE A 172 3.25 -10.86 8.23
CA ILE A 172 2.49 -9.66 8.60
C ILE A 172 1.07 -9.71 8.04
N GLU A 173 0.16 -8.89 8.56
CA GLU A 173 -1.07 -8.58 7.84
C GLU A 173 -0.73 -7.75 6.60
N LEU A 174 -1.16 -8.25 5.44
CA LEU A 174 -0.99 -7.63 4.16
C LEU A 174 -2.35 -7.45 3.49
N ALA A 175 -2.55 -6.30 2.88
CA ALA A 175 -3.63 -6.07 1.95
C ALA A 175 -3.10 -5.49 0.63
N TYR A 176 -3.68 -5.94 -0.49
CA TYR A 176 -3.47 -5.37 -1.81
C TYR A 176 -4.59 -4.37 -2.06
N ALA A 177 -4.26 -3.14 -2.42
CA ALA A 177 -5.25 -2.11 -2.71
C ALA A 177 -5.13 -1.62 -4.16
N GLN A 178 -6.28 -1.46 -4.82
CA GLN A 178 -6.37 -0.82 -6.12
C GLN A 178 -7.52 0.17 -6.14
N LEU A 179 -7.44 1.21 -6.96
CA LEU A 179 -8.59 2.07 -7.22
C LEU A 179 -9.66 1.29 -7.98
N GLN A 180 -10.93 1.48 -7.62
CA GLN A 180 -12.05 0.91 -8.36
C GLN A 180 -12.09 1.44 -9.79
N GLY A 181 -12.32 0.54 -10.76
CA GLY A 181 -12.42 0.90 -12.18
C GLY A 181 -11.08 1.10 -12.87
N MET A 182 -9.98 0.70 -12.23
CA MET A 182 -8.64 0.75 -12.78
C MET A 182 -7.91 -0.56 -12.53
N ALA A 183 -7.42 -1.17 -13.61
CA ALA A 183 -6.67 -2.42 -13.61
C ALA A 183 -7.35 -3.53 -12.77
N ASP A 184 -8.66 -3.70 -12.97
CA ASP A 184 -9.45 -4.70 -12.24
C ASP A 184 -8.99 -6.13 -12.54
N GLU A 185 -8.42 -6.36 -13.73
CA GLU A 185 -7.78 -7.60 -14.12
C GLU A 185 -6.69 -8.04 -13.13
N ILE A 186 -5.91 -7.12 -12.55
CA ILE A 186 -4.85 -7.45 -11.60
C ILE A 186 -5.44 -7.98 -10.28
N SER A 187 -6.53 -7.37 -9.82
CA SER A 187 -7.25 -7.82 -8.63
C SER A 187 -7.91 -9.17 -8.86
N CYS A 188 -8.49 -9.39 -10.04
CA CYS A 188 -9.06 -10.67 -10.43
C CYS A 188 -7.99 -11.76 -10.50
N GLU A 189 -6.83 -11.48 -11.12
CA GLU A 189 -5.69 -12.41 -11.20
C GLU A 189 -5.18 -12.78 -9.80
N LEU A 190 -5.09 -11.82 -8.87
CA LEU A 190 -4.72 -12.12 -7.47
C LEU A 190 -5.68 -13.12 -6.81
N ILE A 191 -7.00 -12.95 -7.00
CA ILE A 191 -8.01 -13.79 -6.35
C ILE A 191 -8.13 -15.16 -7.04
N GLN A 192 -8.08 -15.20 -8.37
CA GLN A 192 -8.21 -16.43 -9.16
C GLN A 192 -6.92 -17.25 -9.18
N GLY A 193 -5.79 -16.60 -8.88
CA GLY A 193 -4.46 -17.17 -9.00
C GLY A 193 -3.81 -16.76 -10.32
N PHE A 194 -2.54 -16.40 -10.24
CA PHE A 194 -1.69 -16.36 -11.43
C PHE A 194 -1.64 -17.77 -12.02
N SER A 195 -1.58 -17.88 -13.35
CA SER A 195 -1.98 -19.02 -14.18
C SER A 195 -1.30 -20.40 -13.93
N ASP A 196 -0.63 -20.61 -12.81
CA ASP A 196 -0.08 -21.88 -12.32
C ASP A 196 -0.84 -22.37 -11.06
N ASP A 197 -1.76 -23.30 -11.32
CA ASP A 197 -2.93 -23.69 -10.53
C ASP A 197 -2.65 -24.60 -9.31
N LYS A 198 -1.73 -24.20 -8.42
CA LYS A 198 -1.59 -24.78 -7.07
C LYS A 198 -1.26 -23.77 -5.96
N THR A 199 -1.01 -22.51 -6.29
CA THR A 199 -0.54 -21.48 -5.34
C THR A 199 -1.70 -20.83 -4.55
N THR A 200 -2.88 -20.69 -5.16
CA THR A 200 -4.08 -20.12 -4.55
C THR A 200 -4.67 -20.95 -3.41
N ALA A 201 -4.39 -22.24 -3.36
CA ALA A 201 -4.77 -23.10 -2.23
C ALA A 201 -3.94 -22.79 -0.96
N ILE A 202 -2.74 -22.22 -1.13
CA ILE A 202 -1.75 -22.04 -0.06
C ILE A 202 -1.79 -20.62 0.52
N GLU A 203 -2.06 -19.60 -0.31
CA GLU A 203 -2.15 -18.21 0.11
C GLU A 203 -3.36 -17.52 -0.52
N GLN A 204 -4.25 -16.99 0.32
CA GLN A 204 -5.42 -16.21 -0.10
C GLN A 204 -5.14 -14.71 0.07
N PRO A 205 -4.93 -13.95 -1.02
CA PRO A 205 -4.61 -12.53 -0.92
C PRO A 205 -5.83 -11.72 -0.48
N ASN A 206 -5.63 -10.82 0.48
CA ASN A 206 -6.65 -9.87 0.89
C ASN A 206 -6.63 -8.65 -0.03
N VAL A 207 -7.65 -8.51 -0.89
CA VAL A 207 -7.71 -7.50 -1.96
C VAL A 207 -8.82 -6.49 -1.68
N TYR A 208 -8.49 -5.20 -1.69
CA TYR A 208 -9.42 -4.09 -1.53
C TYR A 208 -9.50 -3.20 -2.75
N LYS A 209 -10.71 -2.70 -3.01
CA LYS A 209 -10.95 -1.62 -3.95
C LYS A 209 -11.22 -0.33 -3.21
N LEU A 210 -10.37 0.67 -3.45
CA LEU A 210 -10.58 2.02 -2.97
C LEU A 210 -11.61 2.71 -3.87
N LEU A 211 -12.71 3.11 -3.25
CA LEU A 211 -13.81 3.79 -3.91
C LEU A 211 -13.99 5.17 -3.30
N THR A 212 -14.21 6.17 -4.15
CA THR A 212 -14.65 7.49 -3.73
C THR A 212 -16.16 7.56 -3.72
N TRP A 213 -16.71 8.16 -2.67
CA TRP A 213 -18.14 8.33 -2.51
C TRP A 213 -18.46 9.78 -2.15
N GLY A 214 -19.41 10.37 -2.86
CA GLY A 214 -19.81 11.78 -2.73
C GLY A 214 -20.41 12.31 -4.02
N SER A 215 -20.83 13.57 -4.00
CA SER A 215 -21.21 14.31 -5.19
C SER A 215 -20.01 14.49 -6.14
N VAL A 216 -20.30 14.85 -7.39
CA VAL A 216 -19.27 15.18 -8.38
C VAL A 216 -18.38 16.30 -7.85
N GLN A 217 -18.98 17.34 -7.25
CA GLN A 217 -18.26 18.49 -6.71
C GLN A 217 -17.27 18.09 -5.62
N GLU A 218 -17.69 17.25 -4.66
CA GLU A 218 -16.82 16.74 -3.59
C GLU A 218 -15.69 15.85 -4.13
N CYS A 219 -15.95 15.12 -5.22
CA CYS A 219 -14.98 14.22 -5.83
C CYS A 219 -14.07 14.90 -6.87
N MET A 220 -14.22 16.20 -7.17
CA MET A 220 -13.51 16.84 -8.29
C MET A 220 -11.99 16.72 -8.20
N GLY A 221 -11.41 16.92 -7.02
CA GLY A 221 -9.96 16.80 -6.81
C GLY A 221 -9.44 15.38 -7.08
N PHE A 222 -10.21 14.36 -6.69
CA PHE A 222 -9.90 12.98 -7.01
C PHE A 222 -9.98 12.72 -8.52
N LEU A 223 -11.08 13.14 -9.16
CA LEU A 223 -11.29 12.96 -10.61
C LEU A 223 -10.18 13.62 -11.43
N TYR A 224 -9.74 14.81 -11.06
CA TYR A 224 -8.64 15.51 -11.72
C TYR A 224 -7.33 14.70 -11.65
N ARG A 225 -6.95 14.21 -10.47
CA ARG A 225 -5.75 13.38 -10.30
C ARG A 225 -5.84 12.07 -11.10
N ARG A 226 -7.04 11.48 -11.20
CA ARG A 226 -7.27 10.28 -12.03
C ARG A 226 -7.14 10.55 -13.52
N ALA A 227 -7.61 11.70 -14.01
CA ALA A 227 -7.41 12.09 -15.40
C ALA A 227 -5.92 12.24 -15.74
N LEU A 228 -5.14 12.86 -14.85
CA LEU A 228 -3.68 12.99 -15.00
C LEU A 228 -2.96 11.64 -15.02
N GLU A 229 -3.31 10.73 -14.10
CA GLU A 229 -2.73 9.39 -14.03
C GLU A 229 -3.09 8.55 -15.27
N ASN A 230 -4.35 8.60 -15.71
CA ASN A 230 -4.81 7.83 -16.86
C ASN A 230 -4.19 8.29 -18.19
N THR A 231 -3.77 9.55 -18.27
CA THR A 231 -3.03 10.06 -19.43
C THR A 231 -1.66 9.38 -19.56
N GLU A 232 -1.01 9.03 -18.45
CA GLU A 232 0.25 8.27 -18.43
C GLU A 232 0.01 6.76 -18.56
N ALA A 233 -1.21 6.31 -18.29
CA ALA A 233 -1.63 4.92 -18.34
C ALA A 233 -1.98 4.40 -19.74
N VAL A 234 -1.84 5.20 -20.80
CA VAL A 234 -2.28 4.84 -22.17
C VAL A 234 -1.69 3.51 -22.66
N THR A 235 -0.49 3.15 -22.19
CA THR A 235 0.12 1.83 -22.46
C THR A 235 -0.64 0.69 -21.77
N ARG A 236 -1.13 0.87 -20.53
CA ARG A 236 -1.92 -0.12 -19.76
C ARG A 236 -3.26 -0.42 -20.42
N THR A 237 -3.85 0.55 -21.13
CA THR A 237 -5.13 0.38 -21.83
C THR A 237 -5.12 -0.80 -22.81
N LYS A 238 -3.96 -1.17 -23.37
CA LYS A 238 -3.85 -2.34 -24.26
C LYS A 238 -4.01 -3.67 -23.52
N ASP A 239 -3.42 -3.79 -22.34
CA ASP A 239 -3.46 -5.02 -21.55
C ASP A 239 -4.84 -5.22 -20.94
N SER A 240 -5.42 -4.18 -20.33
CA SER A 240 -6.78 -4.23 -19.80
C SER A 240 -7.79 -4.53 -20.92
N ARG A 241 -7.63 -3.94 -22.11
CA ARG A 241 -8.46 -4.25 -23.27
C ARG A 241 -8.34 -5.72 -23.67
N SER A 242 -7.13 -6.25 -23.74
CA SER A 242 -6.89 -7.66 -24.09
C SER A 242 -7.52 -8.61 -23.07
N ALA A 243 -7.38 -8.32 -21.78
CA ALA A 243 -8.01 -9.08 -20.69
C ALA A 243 -9.55 -9.03 -20.77
N MET A 244 -10.14 -7.86 -21.01
CA MET A 244 -11.58 -7.71 -21.20
C MET A 244 -12.09 -8.48 -22.42
N TYR A 245 -11.37 -8.45 -23.54
CA TYR A 245 -11.73 -9.24 -24.73
C TYR A 245 -11.66 -10.74 -24.44
N ALA A 246 -10.62 -11.21 -23.75
CA ALA A 246 -10.49 -12.62 -23.38
C ALA A 246 -11.64 -13.07 -22.46
N GLU A 247 -12.01 -12.25 -21.47
CA GLU A 247 -13.14 -12.53 -20.58
C GLU A 247 -14.48 -12.51 -21.32
N LEU A 248 -14.68 -11.55 -22.24
CA LEU A 248 -15.87 -11.50 -23.10
C LEU A 248 -15.98 -12.76 -23.95
N TRP A 249 -14.90 -13.15 -24.62
CA TRP A 249 -14.83 -14.38 -25.41
C TRP A 249 -15.14 -15.61 -24.56
N ARG A 250 -14.54 -15.72 -23.37
CA ARG A 250 -14.81 -16.81 -22.43
C ARG A 250 -16.28 -16.90 -22.04
N ARG A 251 -16.98 -15.78 -21.86
CA ARG A 251 -18.42 -15.75 -21.54
C ARG A 251 -19.28 -16.17 -22.73
N ILE A 252 -18.92 -15.76 -23.93
CA ILE A 252 -19.62 -16.14 -25.17
C ILE A 252 -19.44 -17.64 -25.45
N THR A 253 -18.24 -18.19 -25.24
CA THR A 253 -17.94 -19.60 -25.56
C THR A 253 -18.37 -20.59 -24.48
N ARG A 254 -18.55 -20.17 -23.22
CA ARG A 254 -19.11 -21.01 -22.12
C ARG A 254 -20.64 -21.03 -22.05
N GLN A 255 -21.36 -20.37 -22.96
CA GLN A 255 -22.83 -20.46 -23.06
C GLN A 255 -23.35 -21.60 -23.95
N ASN A 256 -22.49 -22.54 -24.37
CA ASN A 256 -22.88 -23.82 -24.99
C ASN A 256 -22.45 -25.00 -24.11
#